data_AF-A0AAV1EB42-F1
#
_entry.id   AF-A0AAV1EB42-F1
#
_cell.length_a   1.000
_cell.length_b   1.000
_cell.length_c   1.000
_cell.angle_alpha   90.00
_cell.angle_beta   90.00
_cell.angle_gamma   90.00
#
_symmetry.space_group_name_H-M   'P 1'
#
loop_
_entity.id
_entity.type
_entity.pdbx_description
1 polymer ?
#
loop_
_entity_poly.entity_id
_entity_poly.type
_entity_poly.pdbx_seq_one_letter_code
_entity_poly.pdbx_strand_id
1 'polypeptide(L)'
;MMPSLDEEGEKYDTCFDYMVGSCGDLFLVRPKTLGELTDRIKSIYVYKLEKKFDKTNLLWTEVEHIDDRVFFVNDHTSISCSPAVSTLKGNCIYFTFDRKDPNLYTYDMEEDHIHSFKPCPSAVNKRGSAYFVMFGYFLSSPKPRKKGDCN
;
A
#
# COMPACT_ATOMS: atom_id res chain seq x y z
N MET A 1 17.30 2.66 15.72
CA MET A 1 16.26 3.08 16.68
C MET A 1 16.51 4.52 17.05
N MET A 2 15.64 5.43 16.63
CA MET A 2 15.45 6.76 17.20
C MET A 2 13.98 7.14 17.00
N PRO A 3 13.23 7.49 18.05
CA PRO A 3 11.97 8.19 17.90
C PRO A 3 12.26 9.66 17.58
N SER A 4 11.72 10.16 16.47
CA SER A 4 11.75 11.59 16.14
C SER A 4 10.68 12.30 16.97
N LEU A 5 11.11 13.14 17.92
CA LEU A 5 10.26 14.10 18.60
C LEU A 5 10.11 15.32 17.69
N ASP A 6 8.88 15.67 17.31
CA ASP A 6 8.52 17.02 16.88
C ASP A 6 8.05 17.85 18.11
N GLU A 7 8.05 19.18 17.98
CA GLU A 7 7.99 20.16 19.09
C GLU A 7 6.67 20.21 19.89
N GLU A 8 5.69 19.38 19.56
CA GLU A 8 4.48 19.20 20.35
C GLU A 8 4.49 17.77 20.90
N GLY A 9 4.64 17.61 22.22
CA GLY A 9 4.95 16.36 22.92
C GLY A 9 3.91 15.23 22.84
N GLU A 10 3.48 14.85 21.64
CA GLU A 10 2.64 13.70 21.37
C GLU A 10 3.51 12.46 21.10
N LYS A 11 3.30 11.42 21.91
CA LYS A 11 4.01 10.16 21.79
C LYS A 11 3.36 9.31 20.69
N TYR A 12 4.02 9.21 19.54
CA TYR A 12 3.61 8.30 18.46
C TYR A 12 4.10 6.88 18.76
N ASP A 13 3.22 5.89 18.58
CA ASP A 13 3.64 4.50 18.47
C ASP A 13 3.78 4.17 16.97
N THR A 14 4.94 3.68 16.54
CA THR A 14 5.13 3.36 15.13
C THR A 14 4.50 2.00 14.88
N CYS A 15 3.33 1.98 14.26
CA CYS A 15 2.76 0.73 13.76
C CYS A 15 3.68 0.22 12.63
N PHE A 16 4.05 -1.07 12.69
CA PHE A 16 5.10 -1.73 11.91
C PHE A 16 5.47 -1.09 10.55
N ASP A 17 6.76 -0.91 10.32
CA ASP A 17 7.27 -0.50 9.00
C ASP A 17 7.11 -1.65 7.98
N TYR A 18 6.67 -1.32 6.76
CA TYR A 18 6.56 -2.28 5.66
C TYR A 18 7.61 -2.00 4.58
N MET A 19 8.39 -3.01 4.20
CA MET A 19 9.32 -2.91 3.08
C MET A 19 8.66 -3.42 1.79
N VAL A 20 8.66 -2.61 0.73
CA VAL A 20 8.03 -2.96 -0.55
C VAL A 20 9.08 -2.90 -1.67
N GLY A 21 9.31 -4.03 -2.35
CA GLY A 21 10.09 -4.05 -3.59
C GLY A 21 9.21 -3.70 -4.80
N SER A 22 9.65 -2.78 -5.66
CA SER A 22 8.92 -2.41 -6.87
C SER A 22 9.88 -1.98 -7.97
N CYS A 23 9.83 -2.63 -9.14
CA CYS A 23 10.61 -2.25 -10.33
C CYS A 23 12.13 -2.07 -10.10
N GLY A 24 12.73 -2.84 -9.18
CA GLY A 24 14.15 -2.73 -8.84
C GLY A 24 14.48 -1.69 -7.76
N ASP A 25 13.50 -0.88 -7.36
CA ASP A 25 13.58 0.02 -6.22
C ASP A 25 13.08 -0.68 -4.94
N LEU A 26 13.54 -0.18 -3.79
CA LEU A 26 13.05 -0.61 -2.47
C LEU A 26 12.43 0.59 -1.74
N PHE A 27 11.23 0.38 -1.19
CA PHE A 27 10.47 1.37 -0.46
C PHE A 27 10.26 0.94 0.99
N LEU A 28 10.16 1.91 1.89
CA LEU A 28 9.75 1.76 3.27
C LEU A 28 8.46 2.55 3.47
N VAL A 29 7.38 1.87 3.80
CA VAL A 29 6.08 2.45 4.11
C VAL A 29 5.94 2.48 5.63
N ARG A 30 5.78 3.67 6.20
CA ARG A 30 5.71 3.92 7.64
C ARG A 30 4.40 4.61 8.00
N PRO A 31 3.43 3.86 8.55
CA PRO A 31 2.23 4.47 9.12
C PRO A 31 2.55 5.30 10.37
N LYS A 32 1.89 6.45 10.51
CA LYS A 32 1.88 7.27 11.73
C LYS A 32 0.51 7.16 12.40
N THR A 33 0.48 6.63 13.62
CA THR A 33 -0.71 6.57 14.49
C THR A 33 -0.63 7.63 15.58
N LEU A 34 -1.78 8.02 16.15
CA LEU A 34 -1.85 9.03 17.22
C LEU A 34 -2.12 8.37 18.58
N GLY A 35 -1.19 8.51 19.53
CA GLY A 35 -1.37 8.08 20.92
C GLY A 35 -1.29 6.56 21.16
N GLU A 36 -1.16 6.18 22.44
CA GLU A 36 -0.92 4.78 22.87
C GLU A 36 -2.14 3.84 22.72
N LEU A 37 -3.30 4.38 22.32
CA LEU A 37 -4.59 3.67 22.36
C LEU A 37 -5.47 3.84 21.11
N THR A 38 -5.05 4.65 20.12
CA THR A 38 -5.84 4.76 18.88
C THR A 38 -5.22 3.94 17.77
N ASP A 39 -5.94 2.88 17.42
CA ASP A 39 -5.76 1.99 16.27
C ASP A 39 -6.06 2.71 14.94
N ARG A 40 -5.73 4.00 14.83
CA ARG A 40 -6.08 4.81 13.66
C ARG A 40 -4.84 5.45 13.07
N ILE A 41 -4.45 4.96 11.89
CA ILE A 41 -3.45 5.59 11.04
C ILE A 41 -4.00 6.96 10.62
N LYS A 42 -3.20 8.01 10.82
CA LYS A 42 -3.53 9.38 10.41
C LYS A 42 -2.90 9.73 9.07
N SER A 43 -1.62 9.38 8.93
CA SER A 43 -0.83 9.60 7.72
C SER A 43 0.11 8.44 7.49
N ILE A 44 0.65 8.34 6.27
CA ILE A 44 1.63 7.32 5.89
C ILE A 44 2.78 8.01 5.18
N TYR A 45 3.98 7.81 5.70
CA TYR A 45 5.21 8.27 5.07
C TYR A 45 5.79 7.15 4.22
N VAL A 46 6.32 7.51 3.05
CA VAL A 46 7.01 6.58 2.18
C VAL A 46 8.42 7.05 1.97
N TYR A 47 9.38 6.14 2.11
CA TYR A 47 10.78 6.40 1.82
C TYR A 47 11.25 5.50 0.70
N LYS A 48 12.06 6.03 -0.21
CA LYS A 48 12.79 5.26 -1.22
C LYS A 48 14.23 5.05 -0.78
N LEU A 49 14.74 3.84 -0.95
CA LEU A 49 16.16 3.55 -0.72
C LEU A 49 16.98 4.00 -1.93
N GLU A 50 17.83 5.00 -1.72
CA GLU A 50 18.67 5.55 -2.77
C GLU A 50 20.16 5.34 -2.48
N LYS A 51 20.92 5.12 -3.55
CA LYS A 51 22.37 5.05 -3.48
C LYS A 51 22.95 6.45 -3.67
N LYS A 52 23.74 6.90 -2.70
CA LYS A 52 24.48 8.16 -2.85
C LYS A 52 25.68 7.94 -3.78
N PHE A 53 25.79 8.76 -4.82
CA PHE A 53 26.77 8.61 -5.93
C PHE A 53 28.21 8.30 -5.47
N ASP A 54 28.65 8.86 -4.35
CA ASP A 54 30.06 8.75 -3.89
C ASP A 54 30.31 7.73 -2.77
N LYS A 55 29.31 6.92 -2.36
CA LYS A 55 29.49 5.96 -1.23
C LYS A 55 28.76 4.63 -1.46
N THR A 56 29.20 3.60 -0.74
CA THR A 56 28.43 2.35 -0.52
C THR A 56 27.24 2.55 0.43
N ASN A 57 27.04 3.76 0.94
CA ASN A 57 25.98 4.08 1.88
C ASN A 57 24.63 4.22 1.15
N LEU A 58 23.63 3.50 1.66
CA LEU A 58 22.25 3.59 1.26
C LEU A 58 21.52 4.56 2.19
N LEU A 59 20.66 5.40 1.65
CA LEU A 59 19.89 6.38 2.41
C LEU A 59 18.40 6.24 2.08
N TRP A 60 17.57 6.37 3.11
CA TRP A 60 16.12 6.47 2.95
C TRP A 60 15.75 7.92 2.72
N THR A 61 15.23 8.22 1.53
CA THR A 61 14.76 9.55 1.14
C THR A 61 13.23 9.52 1.14
N GLU A 62 12.59 10.45 1.85
CA GLU A 62 11.12 10.57 1.82
C GLU A 62 10.67 10.94 0.40
N VAL A 63 9.60 10.31 -0.06
CA VAL A 63 9.01 10.57 -1.38
C VAL A 63 7.58 11.04 -1.23
N GLU A 64 7.23 12.11 -1.95
CA GLU A 64 5.87 12.65 -2.01
C GLU A 64 4.97 11.77 -2.90
N HIS A 65 5.56 11.06 -3.86
CA HIS A 65 4.84 10.22 -4.81
C HIS A 65 5.57 8.89 -5.04
N ILE A 66 4.80 7.84 -5.31
CA ILE A 66 5.27 6.53 -5.79
C ILE A 66 4.93 6.31 -7.27
N ASP A 67 4.74 7.41 -8.01
CA ASP A 67 4.40 7.45 -9.43
C ASP A 67 3.11 6.68 -9.75
N ASP A 68 3.13 5.85 -10.80
CA ASP A 68 2.00 4.99 -11.14
C ASP A 68 1.83 3.84 -10.13
N ARG A 69 2.77 3.56 -9.23
CA ARG A 69 2.76 2.32 -8.44
C ARG A 69 1.62 2.28 -7.44
N VAL A 70 1.21 1.06 -7.13
CA VAL A 70 0.27 0.76 -6.05
C VAL A 70 0.96 -0.17 -5.06
N PHE A 71 0.88 0.17 -3.77
CA PHE A 71 1.38 -0.69 -2.70
C PHE A 71 0.23 -1.32 -1.93
N PHE A 72 0.36 -2.60 -1.63
CA PHE A 72 -0.52 -3.34 -0.73
C PHE A 72 0.27 -3.80 0.47
N VAL A 73 -0.16 -3.44 1.68
CA VAL A 73 0.51 -3.80 2.92
C VAL A 73 -0.48 -4.35 3.95
N ASN A 74 -0.08 -5.40 4.66
CA ASN A 74 -0.80 -5.95 5.82
C ASN A 74 0.18 -6.55 6.82
N ASP A 75 -0.34 -7.15 7.90
CA ASP A 75 0.43 -7.76 8.99
C ASP A 75 1.40 -8.88 8.57
N HIS A 76 1.33 -9.35 7.32
CA HIS A 76 2.08 -10.50 6.83
C HIS A 76 2.86 -10.26 5.54
N THR A 77 2.43 -9.30 4.73
CA THR A 77 2.85 -9.18 3.35
C THR A 77 2.86 -7.74 2.91
N SER A 78 3.79 -7.45 2.03
CA SER A 78 3.92 -6.19 1.32
C SER A 78 4.20 -6.51 -0.15
N ILE A 79 3.42 -5.93 -1.05
CA ILE A 79 3.57 -6.15 -2.49
C ILE A 79 3.29 -4.87 -3.26
N SER A 80 4.01 -4.69 -4.37
CA SER A 80 3.71 -3.63 -5.34
C SER A 80 3.00 -4.22 -6.55
N CYS A 81 2.04 -3.45 -7.08
CA CYS A 81 1.36 -3.73 -8.33
C CYS A 81 1.43 -2.50 -9.24
N SER A 82 1.44 -2.71 -10.55
CA SER A 82 1.25 -1.64 -11.52
C SER A 82 -0.26 -1.45 -11.80
N PRO A 83 -0.76 -0.21 -11.87
CA PRO A 83 -2.14 0.09 -12.22
C PRO A 83 -2.43 -0.25 -13.68
N ALA A 84 -1.42 -0.41 -14.54
CA ALA A 84 -1.65 -0.93 -15.89
C ALA A 84 -2.26 -2.35 -15.88
N VAL A 85 -2.11 -3.09 -14.77
CA VAL A 85 -2.59 -4.47 -14.59
C VAL A 85 -3.83 -4.53 -13.69
N SER A 86 -4.28 -3.41 -13.13
CA SER A 86 -5.36 -3.37 -12.14
C SER A 86 -6.22 -2.11 -12.28
N THR A 87 -7.51 -2.19 -11.96
CA THR A 87 -8.41 -1.01 -11.98
C THR A 87 -8.19 -0.07 -10.78
N LEU A 88 -6.98 -0.07 -10.22
CA LEU A 88 -6.63 0.65 -8.99
C LEU A 88 -6.07 2.02 -9.34
N LYS A 89 -6.28 2.99 -8.44
CA LYS A 89 -5.65 4.31 -8.55
C LYS A 89 -4.16 4.14 -8.24
N GLY A 90 -3.30 4.66 -9.13
CA GLY A 90 -1.86 4.78 -8.88
C GLY A 90 -1.58 5.75 -7.72
N ASN A 91 -0.33 5.82 -7.28
CA ASN A 91 0.09 6.66 -6.16
C ASN A 91 -0.70 6.42 -4.86
N CYS A 92 -1.11 5.17 -4.63
CA CYS A 92 -1.96 4.79 -3.50
C CYS A 92 -1.37 3.62 -2.71
N ILE A 93 -1.66 3.63 -1.41
CA ILE A 93 -1.31 2.56 -0.48
C ILE A 93 -2.60 1.93 0.04
N TYR A 94 -2.79 0.66 -0.27
CA TYR A 94 -3.91 -0.13 0.20
C TYR A 94 -3.48 -0.97 1.39
N PHE A 95 -4.26 -0.94 2.46
CA PHE A 95 -3.88 -1.66 3.68
C PHE A 95 -5.06 -2.19 4.47
N THR A 96 -4.80 -3.20 5.30
CA THR A 96 -5.73 -3.74 6.29
C THR A 96 -5.16 -3.49 7.68
N PHE A 97 -5.98 -2.97 8.59
CA PHE A 97 -5.50 -2.49 9.88
C PHE A 97 -5.50 -3.58 10.97
N ASP A 98 -6.64 -4.24 11.21
CA ASP A 98 -6.79 -5.33 12.18
C ASP A 98 -7.40 -6.55 11.47
N ARG A 99 -6.98 -7.76 11.84
CA ARG A 99 -7.61 -9.01 11.39
C ARG A 99 -9.11 -9.07 11.68
N LYS A 100 -9.56 -8.38 12.74
CA LYS A 100 -10.98 -8.32 13.10
C LYS A 100 -11.74 -7.30 12.27
N ASP A 101 -11.03 -6.32 11.69
CA ASP A 101 -11.60 -5.29 10.84
C ASP A 101 -11.67 -5.78 9.38
N PRO A 102 -12.87 -6.01 8.82
CA PRO A 102 -13.01 -6.45 7.44
C PRO A 102 -12.81 -5.31 6.41
N ASN A 103 -12.51 -4.09 6.84
CA ASN A 103 -12.36 -2.95 5.95
C ASN A 103 -11.01 -2.98 5.22
N LEU A 104 -11.06 -2.59 3.95
CA LEU A 104 -9.89 -2.23 3.18
C LEU A 104 -9.73 -0.71 3.25
N TYR A 105 -8.53 -0.26 3.59
CA TYR A 105 -8.19 1.15 3.62
C TYR A 105 -7.37 1.51 2.39
N THR A 106 -7.50 2.76 1.96
CA THR A 106 -6.72 3.34 0.87
C THR A 106 -6.21 4.69 1.33
N TYR A 107 -4.91 4.83 1.40
CA TYR A 107 -4.24 6.10 1.56
C TYR A 107 -3.87 6.63 0.18
N ASP A 108 -4.46 7.76 -0.17
CA ASP A 108 -4.17 8.50 -1.37
C ASP A 108 -3.04 9.49 -1.08
N MET A 109 -1.87 9.28 -1.69
CA MET A 109 -0.72 10.14 -1.44
C MET A 109 -0.87 11.52 -2.07
N GLU A 110 -1.74 11.70 -3.07
CA GLU A 110 -2.00 13.02 -3.65
C GLU A 110 -2.89 13.87 -2.74
N GLU A 111 -3.89 13.26 -2.13
CA GLU A 111 -4.87 13.94 -1.28
C GLU A 111 -4.47 13.98 0.20
N ASP A 112 -3.42 13.25 0.58
CA ASP A 112 -3.04 13.00 1.98
C ASP A 112 -4.26 12.54 2.82
N HIS A 113 -5.01 11.59 2.26
CA HIS A 113 -6.30 11.18 2.81
C HIS A 113 -6.47 9.67 2.85
N ILE A 114 -7.14 9.21 3.92
CA ILE A 114 -7.47 7.80 4.11
C ILE A 114 -8.96 7.57 3.84
N HIS A 115 -9.23 6.79 2.80
CA HIS A 115 -10.55 6.25 2.52
C HIS A 115 -10.67 4.85 3.15
N SER A 116 -11.88 4.51 3.58
CA SER A 116 -12.23 3.14 4.00
C SER A 116 -13.30 2.59 3.08
N PHE A 117 -13.14 1.34 2.68
CA PHE A 117 -14.06 0.62 1.86
C PHE A 117 -14.43 -0.70 2.53
N LYS A 118 -15.72 -1.02 2.57
CA LYS A 118 -16.22 -2.31 3.06
C LYS A 118 -16.64 -3.17 1.86
N PRO A 119 -15.73 -4.01 1.31
CA PRO A 119 -15.98 -4.76 0.08
C PRO A 119 -17.16 -5.74 0.19
N CYS A 120 -17.45 -6.25 1.39
CA CYS A 120 -18.61 -7.12 1.65
C CYS A 120 -19.36 -6.66 2.91
N PRO A 121 -20.54 -6.04 2.79
CA PRO A 121 -21.36 -5.65 3.94
C PRO A 121 -21.77 -6.83 4.84
N SER A 122 -21.94 -8.02 4.23
CA SER A 122 -22.44 -9.25 4.86
C SER A 122 -21.36 -10.23 5.33
N ALA A 123 -20.07 -9.92 5.15
CA ALA A 123 -18.99 -10.77 5.62
C ALA A 123 -18.97 -10.80 7.17
N VAL A 124 -19.58 -11.83 7.75
CA VAL A 124 -19.46 -12.13 9.18
C VAL A 124 -18.09 -12.73 9.40
N ASN A 125 -17.23 -12.02 10.12
CA ASN A 125 -15.85 -12.40 10.36
C ASN A 125 -15.79 -13.62 11.31
N LYS A 126 -15.96 -14.83 10.76
CA LYS A 126 -15.86 -16.09 11.52
C LYS A 126 -14.38 -16.49 11.63
N ARG A 127 -13.67 -15.85 12.57
CA ARG A 127 -12.35 -16.27 13.09
C ARG A 127 -11.24 -16.51 12.03
N GLY A 128 -11.21 -15.74 10.94
CA GLY A 128 -10.15 -15.81 9.93
C GLY A 128 -9.66 -14.43 9.54
N SER A 129 -8.37 -14.30 9.23
CA SER A 129 -7.81 -13.08 8.63
C SER A 129 -8.49 -12.81 7.29
N ALA A 130 -8.84 -11.56 7.00
CA ALA A 130 -9.36 -11.18 5.69
C ALA A 130 -8.20 -11.19 4.69
N TYR A 131 -8.11 -12.26 3.89
CA TYR A 131 -7.18 -12.32 2.77
C TYR A 131 -7.84 -11.69 1.54
N PHE A 132 -7.35 -10.53 1.11
CA PHE A 132 -7.70 -9.97 -0.19
C PHE A 132 -6.91 -10.70 -1.28
N VAL A 133 -7.59 -11.59 -2.01
CA VAL A 133 -7.01 -12.24 -3.19
C VAL A 133 -7.07 -11.26 -4.36
N MET A 134 -5.96 -10.57 -4.59
CA MET A 134 -5.79 -9.72 -5.77
C MET A 134 -5.50 -10.62 -6.98
N PHE A 135 -6.52 -10.85 -7.82
CA PHE A 135 -6.31 -11.50 -9.11
C PHE A 135 -5.66 -10.49 -10.06
N GLY A 136 -4.35 -10.62 -10.29
CA GLY A 136 -3.71 -10.00 -11.45
C GLY A 136 -4.25 -10.67 -12.71
N TYR A 137 -5.19 -10.02 -13.40
CA TYR A 137 -5.71 -10.54 -14.66
C TYR A 137 -4.63 -10.39 -15.74
N PHE A 138 -3.83 -11.43 -15.95
CA PHE A 138 -3.18 -11.70 -17.24
C PHE A 138 -4.25 -12.16 -18.22
N LEU A 139 -5.10 -11.24 -18.68
CA LEU A 139 -5.86 -11.47 -19.91
C LEU A 139 -5.12 -10.75 -21.02
N SER A 140 -4.22 -11.48 -21.69
CA SER A 140 -3.99 -11.17 -23.09
C SER A 140 -5.34 -11.38 -23.78
N SER A 141 -6.01 -10.28 -24.14
CA SER A 141 -7.25 -10.35 -24.89
C SER A 141 -7.00 -11.18 -26.16
N PRO A 142 -7.72 -12.29 -26.41
CA PRO A 142 -7.71 -12.89 -27.72
C PRO A 142 -8.33 -11.87 -28.67
N LYS A 143 -7.57 -11.43 -29.68
CA LYS A 143 -8.15 -10.67 -30.80
C LYS A 143 -9.35 -11.49 -31.34
N PRO A 144 -10.53 -10.89 -31.55
CA PRO A 144 -11.63 -11.60 -32.16
C PRO A 144 -11.21 -12.06 -33.56
N ARG A 145 -11.18 -13.38 -33.79
CA ARG A 145 -11.11 -13.93 -35.15
C ARG A 145 -12.37 -13.49 -35.87
N LYS A 146 -12.21 -12.68 -36.93
CA LYS A 146 -13.28 -12.44 -37.91
C LYS A 146 -13.74 -13.81 -38.42
N LYS A 147 -15.02 -14.11 -38.23
CA LYS A 147 -15.66 -15.33 -38.70
C LYS A 147 -16.47 -14.96 -39.93
N GLY A 148 -16.15 -15.58 -41.06
CA GLY A 148 -17.05 -15.68 -42.22
C GLY A 148 -16.56 -15.01 -43.49
N ASP A 149 -15.75 -15.73 -44.27
CA ASP A 149 -15.98 -15.89 -45.71
C ASP A 149 -16.00 -17.39 -45.97
N CYS A 150 -17.21 -17.92 -46.18
CA CYS A 150 -17.52 -19.18 -46.87
C CYS A 150 -18.97 -19.08 -47.34
N ASN A 151 -19.17 -18.43 -48.49
CA ASN A 151 -19.91 -18.93 -49.66
C ASN A 151 -19.91 -17.87 -50.75
#